data_AF-W0JVK7-F1
#
_entry.id   AF-W0JVK7-F1
#
_cell.length_a   1.000
_cell.length_b   1.000
_cell.length_c   1.000
_cell.angle_alpha   90.00
_cell.angle_beta   90.00
_cell.angle_gamma   90.00
#
_symmetry.space_group_name_H-M   'P 1'
#
loop_
_entity.id
_entity.type
_entity.pdbx_description
1 polymer ?
#
loop_
_entity_poly.entity_id
_entity_poly.type
_entity_poly.pdbx_seq_one_letter_code
_entity_poly.pdbx_strand_id
1 'polypeptide(L)'
;MSEPDSVEQRLERYFVIASTRCSNCGDIHGTVTVDGDSYTAADFGIDSVTEWSDTLDEEEAWMQANWTAVDAALDEFEDEWPHSVAAVRSHIL
;
A
#
# COMPACT_ATOMS: atom_id res chain seq x y z
N MET A 1 13.14 -3.84 11.11
CA MET A 1 11.80 -3.30 10.80
C MET A 1 10.82 -4.32 11.34
N SER A 2 9.97 -3.93 12.28
CA SER A 2 8.93 -4.82 12.80
C SER A 2 7.94 -5.11 11.67
N GLU A 3 7.52 -6.36 11.53
CA GLU A 3 6.39 -6.72 10.66
C GLU A 3 5.16 -5.90 11.10
N PRO A 4 4.27 -5.46 10.19
CA PRO A 4 3.06 -4.77 10.60
C PRO A 4 2.27 -5.68 11.54
N ASP A 5 2.09 -5.22 12.78
CA ASP A 5 1.47 -6.02 13.85
C ASP A 5 -0.07 -6.11 13.68
N SER A 6 -0.66 -5.31 12.78
CA SER A 6 -2.12 -5.29 12.49
C SER A 6 -2.45 -5.21 10.99
N VAL A 7 -3.70 -5.56 10.62
CA VAL A 7 -4.20 -5.51 9.23
C VAL A 7 -4.19 -4.07 8.71
N GLU A 8 -4.57 -3.13 9.56
CA GLU A 8 -4.62 -1.69 9.27
C GLU A 8 -3.23 -1.15 8.95
N GLN A 9 -2.22 -1.44 9.78
CA GLN A 9 -0.84 -1.02 9.52
C GLN A 9 -0.30 -1.59 8.20
N ARG A 10 -0.71 -2.81 7.85
CA ARG A 10 -0.31 -3.47 6.62
C ARG A 10 -0.98 -2.84 5.39
N LEU A 11 -2.26 -2.50 5.49
CA LEU A 11 -3.01 -1.79 4.45
C LEU A 11 -2.46 -0.38 4.23
N GLU A 12 -2.22 0.37 5.30
CA GLU A 12 -1.64 1.70 5.23
C GLU A 12 -0.26 1.66 4.56
N ARG A 13 0.60 0.72 4.99
CA ARG A 13 1.90 0.49 4.34
C ARG A 13 1.75 0.22 2.85
N TYR A 14 0.82 -0.66 2.45
CA TYR A 14 0.54 -0.95 1.05
C TYR A 14 0.10 0.31 0.29
N PHE A 15 -0.80 1.12 0.84
CA PHE A 15 -1.25 2.37 0.21
C PHE A 15 -0.12 3.38 0.02
N VAL A 16 0.74 3.51 1.03
CA VAL A 16 1.91 4.38 0.96
C VAL A 16 2.86 3.88 -0.13
N ILE A 17 3.25 2.60 -0.11
CA ILE A 17 4.15 2.02 -1.12
C ILE A 17 3.56 2.18 -2.52
N ALA A 18 2.29 1.82 -2.72
CA ALA A 18 1.61 1.94 -4.01
C ALA A 18 1.64 3.37 -4.55
N SER A 19 1.52 4.37 -3.66
CA SER A 19 1.53 5.80 -4.01
C SER A 19 2.93 6.37 -4.28
N THR A 20 4.02 5.61 -4.01
CA THR A 20 5.39 6.05 -4.34
C THR A 20 5.73 5.94 -5.83
N ARG A 21 4.94 5.20 -6.62
CA ARG A 21 5.13 5.10 -8.07
C ARG A 21 4.29 6.14 -8.80
N CYS A 22 4.96 6.90 -9.67
CA CYS A 22 4.31 7.92 -10.47
C CYS A 22 3.44 7.29 -11.56
N SER A 23 2.13 7.57 -11.54
CA SER A 23 1.19 7.07 -12.55
C SER A 23 1.42 7.61 -13.97
N ASN A 24 2.17 8.72 -14.11
CA ASN A 24 2.42 9.37 -15.38
C ASN A 24 3.65 8.83 -16.12
N CYS A 25 4.78 8.61 -15.42
CA CYS A 25 6.01 8.11 -16.05
C CYS A 25 6.33 6.64 -15.69
N GLY A 26 5.71 6.10 -14.64
CA GLY A 26 5.93 4.73 -14.18
C GLY A 26 7.17 4.55 -13.28
N ASP A 27 7.93 5.61 -13.03
CA ASP A 27 9.11 5.59 -12.15
C ASP A 27 8.73 5.78 -10.66
N ILE A 28 9.66 5.40 -9.78
CA ILE A 28 9.53 5.55 -8.33
C ILE A 28 10.19 6.84 -7.89
N HIS A 29 9.38 7.86 -7.67
CA HIS A 29 9.82 9.15 -7.12
C HIS A 29 8.68 9.87 -6.39
N GLY A 30 7.58 9.16 -6.13
CA GLY A 30 6.46 9.67 -5.35
C GLY A 30 6.87 9.83 -3.90
N THR A 31 6.42 10.93 -3.31
CA THR A 31 6.49 11.16 -1.86
C THR A 31 5.07 11.22 -1.36
N VAL A 32 4.80 10.51 -0.28
CA VAL A 32 3.48 10.37 0.32
C VAL A 32 3.56 10.92 1.73
N THR A 33 2.59 11.73 2.15
CA THR A 33 2.55 12.27 3.50
C THR A 33 1.36 11.69 4.25
N VAL A 34 1.61 11.07 5.40
CA VAL A 34 0.60 10.50 6.31
C VAL A 34 0.89 11.04 7.71
N ASP A 35 -0.12 11.61 8.37
CA ASP A 35 -0.01 12.21 9.71
C ASP A 35 1.13 13.24 9.91
N GLY A 36 1.57 13.86 8.81
CA GLY A 36 2.66 14.84 8.81
C GLY A 36 4.05 14.25 8.58
N ASP A 37 4.18 12.92 8.56
CA ASP A 37 5.40 12.21 8.18
C ASP A 37 5.41 11.96 6.67
N SER A 38 6.57 12.13 6.04
CA SER A 38 6.75 11.94 4.60
C SER A 38 7.53 10.66 4.32
N TYR A 39 6.98 9.85 3.43
CA TYR A 39 7.48 8.54 3.05
C TYR A 39 7.84 8.51 1.57
N THR A 40 8.91 7.77 1.28
CA THR A 40 9.41 7.45 -0.05
C THR A 40 9.64 5.94 -0.14
N ALA A 41 9.83 5.42 -1.35
CA ALA A 41 10.14 4.01 -1.54
C ALA A 41 11.41 3.56 -0.81
N ALA A 42 12.39 4.46 -0.68
CA ALA A 42 13.63 4.18 0.04
C ALA A 42 13.40 3.87 1.54
N ASP A 43 12.36 4.44 2.15
CA ASP A 43 12.00 4.15 3.55
C ASP A 43 11.52 2.71 3.75
N PHE A 44 11.10 2.05 2.65
CA PHE A 44 10.70 0.65 2.61
C PHE A 44 11.80 -0.27 2.04
N GLY A 45 12.99 0.28 1.76
CA GLY A 45 14.09 -0.47 1.14
C GLY A 45 13.85 -0.84 -0.32
N ILE A 46 13.05 -0.06 -1.04
CA ILE A 46 12.71 -0.28 -2.45
C ILE A 46 13.53 0.69 -3.31
N ASP A 47 14.42 0.14 -4.14
CA ASP A 47 15.34 0.92 -4.97
C ASP A 47 15.00 0.84 -6.48
N SER A 48 14.06 -0.04 -6.86
CA SER A 48 13.71 -0.28 -8.26
C SER A 48 12.22 -0.56 -8.49
N VAL A 49 11.76 -0.32 -9.72
CA VAL A 49 10.37 -0.63 -10.15
C VAL A 49 10.06 -2.11 -10.00
N THR A 50 11.04 -2.99 -10.21
CA THR A 50 10.88 -4.43 -10.01
C THR A 50 10.63 -4.75 -8.55
N GLU A 51 11.47 -4.26 -7.63
CA GLU A 51 11.29 -4.50 -6.19
C GLU A 51 9.97 -3.92 -5.66
N TRP A 52 9.54 -2.77 -6.19
CA TRP A 52 8.24 -2.21 -5.89
C TRP A 52 7.10 -3.13 -6.32
N SER A 53 7.19 -3.68 -7.53
CA SER A 53 6.18 -4.60 -8.05
C SER A 53 6.14 -5.90 -7.24
N ASP A 54 7.31 -6.49 -6.98
CA ASP A 54 7.43 -7.71 -6.19
C ASP A 54 6.87 -7.50 -4.77
N THR A 55 7.17 -6.33 -4.16
CA THR A 55 6.62 -5.96 -2.84
C THR A 55 5.10 -5.86 -2.88
N LEU A 56 4.52 -5.19 -3.89
CA LEU A 56 3.06 -5.12 -3.99
C LEU A 56 2.44 -6.50 -4.22
N ASP A 57 3.01 -7.33 -5.09
CA ASP A 57 2.50 -8.67 -5.37
C ASP A 57 2.48 -9.54 -4.08
N GLU A 58 3.50 -9.43 -3.23
CA GLU A 58 3.54 -10.11 -1.92
C GLU A 58 2.45 -9.60 -0.96
N GLU A 59 2.23 -8.29 -0.91
CA GLU A 59 1.17 -7.70 -0.09
C GLU A 59 -0.22 -8.06 -0.59
N GLU A 60 -0.45 -8.03 -1.90
CA GLU A 60 -1.72 -8.40 -2.53
C GLU A 60 -2.04 -9.88 -2.32
N ALA A 61 -1.05 -10.77 -2.46
CA ALA A 61 -1.22 -12.19 -2.17
C ALA A 61 -1.60 -12.43 -0.70
N TRP A 62 -1.00 -11.67 0.23
CA TRP A 62 -1.40 -11.71 1.63
C TRP A 62 -2.83 -11.19 1.83
N MET A 63 -3.22 -10.09 1.18
CA MET A 63 -4.57 -9.55 1.29
C MET A 63 -5.62 -10.53 0.77
N GLN A 64 -5.37 -11.19 -0.36
CA GLN A 64 -6.24 -12.24 -0.90
C GLN A 64 -6.40 -13.41 0.09
N ALA A 65 -5.31 -13.82 0.74
CA ALA A 65 -5.35 -14.88 1.74
C ALA A 65 -6.10 -14.47 3.02
N ASN A 66 -6.24 -13.17 3.29
CA ASN A 66 -6.87 -12.60 4.50
C ASN A 66 -8.08 -11.71 4.18
N TRP A 67 -8.74 -11.96 3.04
CA TRP A 67 -9.72 -11.06 2.43
C TRP A 67 -10.83 -10.59 3.37
N THR A 68 -11.36 -11.46 4.26
CA THR A 68 -12.42 -11.08 5.21
C THR A 68 -11.94 -10.03 6.22
N ALA A 69 -10.71 -10.16 6.71
CA ALA A 69 -10.15 -9.21 7.66
C ALA A 69 -9.76 -7.89 6.97
N VAL A 70 -9.24 -7.99 5.74
CA VAL A 70 -8.94 -6.83 4.89
C VAL A 70 -10.20 -6.04 4.59
N ASP A 71 -11.27 -6.68 4.09
CA ASP A 71 -12.52 -6.00 3.72
C ASP A 71 -13.12 -5.22 4.91
N ALA A 72 -13.09 -5.82 6.11
CA ALA A 72 -13.55 -5.17 7.33
C ALA A 72 -12.68 -3.96 7.73
N ALA A 73 -11.36 -4.03 7.53
CA ALA A 73 -10.45 -2.94 7.87
C ALA A 73 -10.48 -1.78 6.85
N LEU A 74 -10.85 -2.06 5.59
CA LEU A 74 -10.89 -1.03 4.53
C LEU A 74 -11.87 0.12 4.83
N ASP A 75 -12.93 -0.14 5.60
CA ASP A 75 -13.90 0.88 6.00
C ASP A 75 -13.24 2.03 6.79
N GLU A 76 -12.18 1.75 7.56
CA GLU A 76 -11.48 2.78 8.34
C GLU A 76 -10.64 3.72 7.45
N PHE A 77 -10.30 3.29 6.23
CA PHE A 77 -9.49 4.05 5.29
C PHE A 77 -10.30 4.77 4.20
N GLU A 78 -11.63 4.60 4.15
CA GLU A 78 -12.44 5.09 3.04
C GLU A 78 -12.45 6.62 2.90
N ASP A 79 -12.36 7.33 4.03
CA ASP A 79 -12.30 8.80 4.05
C ASP A 79 -10.94 9.35 3.59
N GLU A 80 -9.85 8.69 3.98
CA GLU A 80 -8.48 9.17 3.73
C GLU A 80 -7.88 8.65 2.42
N TRP A 81 -8.24 7.41 2.04
CA TRP A 81 -7.70 6.71 0.87
C TRP A 81 -8.81 6.13 -0.02
N PRO A 82 -9.81 6.92 -0.45
CA PRO A 82 -10.97 6.40 -1.18
C PRO A 82 -10.59 5.68 -2.47
N HIS A 83 -9.57 6.17 -3.17
CA HIS A 83 -9.09 5.54 -4.41
C HIS A 83 -8.35 4.23 -4.16
N SER A 84 -7.54 4.15 -3.11
CA SER A 84 -6.81 2.93 -2.76
C SER A 84 -7.78 1.86 -2.26
N VAL A 85 -8.73 2.22 -1.40
CA VAL A 85 -9.81 1.33 -0.95
C VAL A 85 -10.60 0.77 -2.14
N ALA A 86 -11.01 1.62 -3.08
CA ALA A 86 -11.71 1.18 -4.28
C ALA A 86 -10.86 0.22 -5.15
N ALA A 87 -9.54 0.45 -5.24
CA ALA A 87 -8.64 -0.43 -5.97
C ALA A 87 -8.54 -1.82 -5.31
N VAL A 88 -8.37 -1.89 -3.98
CA VAL A 88 -8.33 -3.17 -3.25
C VAL A 88 -9.64 -3.93 -3.44
N ARG A 89 -10.78 -3.26 -3.26
CA ARG A 89 -12.12 -3.87 -3.42
C ARG A 89 -12.43 -4.39 -4.83
N SER A 90 -11.77 -3.85 -5.86
CA SER A 90 -12.07 -4.21 -7.25
C SER A 90 -11.05 -5.15 -7.90
N HIS A 91 -9.81 -5.14 -7.41
CA HIS A 91 -8.71 -5.88 -8.01
C HIS A 91 -8.17 -7.01 -7.13
N ILE A 92 -8.40 -6.96 -5.82
CA ILE A 92 -7.83 -7.92 -4.86
C ILE A 92 -8.91 -8.79 -4.24
N LEU A 93 -10.02 -8.19 -3.78
CA LEU A 93 -11.17 -8.89 -3.17
C LEU A 93 -12.16 -9.39 -4.24
#